data_AF-A0A352B6A5-F1
#
_entry.id   AF-A0A352B6A5-F1
#
_cell.length_a   1.000
_cell.length_b   1.000
_cell.length_c   1.000
_cell.angle_alpha   90.00
_cell.angle_beta   90.00
_cell.angle_gamma   90.00
#
_symmetry.space_group_name_H-M   'P 1'
#
loop_
_entity.id
_entity.type
_entity.pdbx_description
1 polymer ?
#
loop_
_entity_poly.entity_id
_entity_poly.type
_entity_poly.pdbx_seq_one_letter_code
_entity_poly.pdbx_strand_id
1 'polypeptide(L)'
;LDLPSLLIVVGGSLGVALMNYPFRRLSAAARAVVKLLRDRRPDQQGMLKRLVELSQQSRRDGLFSIGDSLNKVKDPFLRKALEMVVDGVDHGAI
;
A
#
# COMPACT_ATOMS: atom_id res chain seq x y z
N LEU A 1 22.57 29.24 16.77
CA LEU A 1 21.53 29.04 15.74
C LEU A 1 20.87 30.40 15.51
N ASP A 2 21.06 30.97 14.33
CA ASP A 2 20.51 32.29 14.01
C ASP A 2 19.02 32.15 13.67
N LEU A 3 18.18 32.55 14.62
CA LEU A 3 16.72 32.58 14.50
C LEU A 3 16.22 33.24 13.20
N PRO A 4 16.77 34.38 12.75
CA PRO A 4 16.32 35.04 11.52
C PRO A 4 16.58 34.21 10.27
N SER A 5 17.76 33.60 10.18
CA SER A 5 18.17 32.77 9.04
C SER A 5 17.30 31.52 8.91
N LEU A 6 16.93 30.90 10.05
CA LEU A 6 16.03 29.76 10.07
C LEU A 6 14.62 30.12 9.58
N LEU A 7 14.10 31.29 9.98
CA LEU A 7 12.79 31.79 9.57
C LEU A 7 12.71 32.06 8.06
N ILE A 8 13.77 32.64 7.48
CA ILE A 8 13.82 32.92 6.03
C ILE A 8 13.87 31.62 5.23
N VAL A 9 14.70 30.65 5.64
CA VAL A 9 14.87 29.38 4.91
C VAL A 9 13.63 28.51 5.05
N VAL A 10 13.13 28.29 6.26
CA VAL A 10 11.95 27.45 6.51
C VAL A 10 10.68 28.13 5.99
N GLY A 11 10.51 29.43 6.28
CA GLY A 11 9.36 30.21 5.83
C GLY A 11 9.33 30.37 4.31
N GLY A 12 10.47 30.66 3.67
CA GLY A 12 10.58 30.75 2.23
C GLY A 12 10.31 29.42 1.53
N SER A 13 10.88 28.32 2.04
CA SER A 13 10.64 26.98 1.50
C SER A 13 9.16 26.56 1.61
N LEU A 14 8.52 26.79 2.76
CA LEU A 14 7.10 26.50 2.96
C LEU A 14 6.20 27.41 2.11
N GLY A 15 6.57 28.69 1.97
CA GLY A 15 5.84 29.65 1.14
C GLY A 15 5.84 29.26 -0.34
N VAL A 16 7.00 28.89 -0.89
CA VAL A 16 7.11 28.39 -2.27
C VAL A 16 6.34 27.08 -2.44
N ALA A 17 6.40 26.18 -1.45
CA ALA A 17 5.68 24.90 -1.51
C ALA A 17 4.14 25.09 -1.49
N LEU A 18 3.62 26.05 -0.71
CA LEU A 18 2.20 26.41 -0.69
C LEU A 18 1.72 27.05 -1.99
N MET A 19 2.60 27.79 -2.68
CA MET A 19 2.28 28.45 -3.95
C MET A 19 2.31 27.49 -5.14
N ASN A 20 3.24 26.52 -5.16
CA ASN A 20 3.39 25.55 -6.24
C ASN A 20 2.46 24.34 -6.13
N TYR A 21 2.03 23.96 -4.91
CA TYR A 21 1.27 22.74 -4.69
C TYR A 21 -0.05 23.00 -3.97
N PRO A 22 -1.15 22.34 -4.38
CA PRO A 22 -2.39 22.40 -3.63
C PRO A 22 -2.17 21.85 -2.20
N PHE A 23 -2.82 22.46 -1.22
CA PHE A 23 -2.69 22.12 0.22
C PHE A 23 -2.84 20.60 0.50
N ARG A 24 -3.65 19.91 -0.31
CA ARG A 24 -3.83 18.45 -0.23
C ARG A 24 -2.53 17.66 -0.47
N ARG A 25 -1.66 18.11 -1.37
CA ARG A 25 -0.34 17.48 -1.63
C ARG A 25 0.65 17.76 -0.50
N LEU A 26 0.64 18.98 0.04
CA LEU A 26 1.54 19.36 1.14
C LEU A 26 1.24 18.55 2.41
N SER A 27 -0.04 18.38 2.76
CA SER A 27 -0.45 17.54 3.90
C SER A 27 -0.18 16.03 3.67
N ALA A 28 -0.20 15.57 2.43
CA ALA A 28 0.16 14.19 2.09
C ALA A 28 1.68 13.97 2.22
N ALA A 29 2.49 14.94 1.78
CA ALA A 29 3.94 14.92 1.93
C ALA A 29 4.36 14.89 3.41
N ALA A 30 3.76 15.75 4.24
CA ALA A 30 4.01 15.74 5.69
C ALA A 30 3.64 14.38 6.32
N ARG A 31 2.50 13.79 5.93
CA ARG A 31 2.10 12.43 6.37
C ARG A 31 3.07 11.35 5.90
N ALA A 32 3.61 11.46 4.68
CA ALA A 32 4.59 10.53 4.17
C ALA A 32 5.90 10.59 4.97
N VAL A 33 6.38 11.79 5.31
CA VAL A 33 7.55 11.96 6.18
C VAL A 33 7.33 11.30 7.54
N VAL A 34 6.17 11.54 8.18
CA VAL A 34 5.83 10.88 9.45
C VAL A 34 5.76 9.35 9.30
N LYS A 35 5.22 8.85 8.18
CA LYS A 35 5.17 7.41 7.89
C LYS A 35 6.56 6.80 7.70
N LEU A 36 7.50 7.53 7.11
CA LEU A 36 8.89 7.08 6.95
C LEU A 36 9.61 7.01 8.30
N LEU A 37 9.37 7.97 9.20
CA LEU A 37 9.91 7.94 10.56
C LEU A 37 9.30 6.80 11.39
N ARG A 38 8.04 6.45 11.12
CA ARG A 38 7.33 5.34 11.76
C ARG A 38 7.60 4.04 10.99
N ASP A 39 8.79 3.46 11.20
CA ASP A 39 9.18 2.19 10.56
C ASP A 39 8.17 1.07 10.89
N ARG A 40 7.31 0.76 9.92
CA ARG A 40 6.49 -0.46 9.91
C ARG A 40 7.03 -1.36 8.83
N ARG A 41 8.04 -2.15 9.18
CA ARG A 41 8.53 -3.21 8.31
C ARG A 41 7.41 -4.23 8.09
N PRO A 42 7.04 -4.53 6.84
CA PRO A 42 6.09 -5.59 6.58
C PRO A 42 6.69 -6.94 7.00
N ASP A 43 5.86 -7.83 7.55
CA ASP A 43 6.25 -9.21 7.84
C ASP A 43 6.38 -9.99 6.53
N GLN A 44 7.58 -9.94 5.96
CA GLN A 44 7.89 -10.54 4.67
C GLN A 44 7.86 -12.07 4.73
N GLN A 45 8.23 -12.67 5.87
CA GLN A 45 8.19 -14.13 6.03
C GLN A 45 6.76 -14.65 6.18
N GLY A 46 5.93 -13.97 6.97
CA GLY A 46 4.50 -14.29 7.07
C GLY A 46 3.78 -14.16 5.72
N MET A 47 4.12 -13.13 4.95
CA MET A 47 3.55 -12.93 3.60
C MET A 47 3.97 -14.04 2.63
N LEU A 48 5.24 -14.46 2.65
CA LEU A 48 5.73 -15.55 1.81
C LEU A 48 4.99 -16.86 2.13
N LYS A 49 4.88 -17.20 3.42
CA LYS A 49 4.18 -18.42 3.86
C LYS A 49 2.72 -18.41 3.39
N ARG A 50 2.04 -17.27 3.52
CA ARG A 50 0.66 -17.07 3.05
C ARG A 50 0.52 -17.31 1.54
N LEU A 51 1.45 -16.80 0.74
CA LEU A 51 1.45 -16.98 -0.72
C LEU A 51 1.65 -18.45 -1.12
N VAL A 52 2.56 -19.15 -0.44
CA VAL A 52 2.79 -20.59 -0.68
C VAL A 52 1.54 -21.41 -0.31
N GLU A 53 0.90 -21.12 0.83
CA GLU A 53 -0.34 -21.77 1.25
C GLU A 53 -1.46 -21.58 0.21
N LEU A 54 -1.67 -20.35 -0.26
CA LEU A 54 -2.65 -20.03 -1.30
C LEU A 54 -2.35 -20.75 -2.63
N SER A 55 -1.08 -20.84 -3.02
CA SER A 55 -0.67 -21.57 -4.24
C SER A 55 -0.95 -23.07 -4.14
N GLN A 56 -0.64 -23.68 -2.99
CA GLN A 56 -0.91 -25.10 -2.77
C GLN A 56 -2.41 -25.39 -2.72
N GLN A 57 -3.20 -24.51 -2.12
CA GLN A 57 -4.66 -24.62 -2.07
C GLN A 57 -5.25 -24.54 -3.49
N SER A 58 -4.85 -23.55 -4.28
CA SER A 58 -5.26 -23.41 -5.69
C SER A 58 -4.97 -24.67 -6.52
N ARG A 59 -3.81 -25.30 -6.30
CA ARG A 59 -3.43 -26.53 -7.00
C ARG A 59 -4.25 -27.76 -6.60
N ARG A 60 -4.66 -27.86 -5.33
CA ARG A 60 -5.40 -29.03 -4.80
C ARG A 60 -6.90 -28.93 -5.06
N ASP A 61 -7.47 -27.77 -4.75
CA ASP A 61 -8.91 -27.57 -4.66
C ASP A 61 -9.45 -26.72 -5.83
N GLY A 62 -8.58 -26.26 -6.73
CA GLY A 62 -8.91 -25.37 -7.84
C GLY A 62 -9.07 -23.91 -7.41
N LEU A 63 -9.28 -23.02 -8.38
CA LEU A 63 -9.22 -21.57 -8.13
C LEU A 63 -10.41 -21.02 -7.32
N PHE A 64 -11.58 -21.66 -7.40
CA PHE A 64 -12.77 -21.28 -6.63
C PHE A 64 -12.55 -21.35 -5.11
N SER A 65 -11.64 -22.24 -4.65
CA SER A 65 -11.26 -22.35 -3.23
C SER A 65 -10.58 -21.08 -2.67
N ILE A 66 -10.02 -20.23 -3.54
CA ILE A 66 -9.43 -18.94 -3.14
C ILE A 66 -10.54 -17.94 -2.76
N GLY A 67 -11.73 -18.04 -3.35
CA GLY A 67 -12.87 -17.17 -3.07
C GLY A 67 -13.23 -17.13 -1.60
N ASP A 68 -13.30 -18.30 -0.95
CA ASP A 68 -13.58 -18.42 0.49
C ASP A 68 -12.47 -17.81 1.38
N SER A 69 -11.25 -17.73 0.84
CA SER A 69 -10.08 -17.20 1.52
C SER A 69 -9.90 -15.69 1.35
N LEU A 70 -10.56 -15.06 0.36
CA LEU A 70 -10.50 -13.61 0.09
C LEU A 70 -10.95 -12.78 1.31
N ASN A 71 -11.98 -13.24 2.01
CA ASN A 71 -12.50 -12.56 3.21
C ASN A 71 -11.47 -12.52 4.35
N LYS A 72 -10.52 -13.46 4.38
CA LYS A 72 -9.47 -13.58 5.41
C LYS A 72 -8.20 -12.79 5.06
N VAL A 73 -8.11 -12.23 3.86
CA VAL A 73 -6.95 -11.41 3.44
C VAL A 73 -7.16 -9.98 3.91
N LYS A 74 -6.27 -9.51 4.79
CA LYS A 74 -6.28 -8.16 5.37
C LYS A 74 -5.68 -7.11 4.45
N ASP A 75 -4.76 -7.53 3.58
CA ASP A 75 -4.08 -6.62 2.67
C ASP A 75 -4.98 -6.34 1.45
N PRO A 76 -5.35 -5.07 1.20
CA PRO A 76 -6.27 -4.73 0.12
C PRO A 76 -5.66 -4.97 -1.27
N PHE A 77 -4.34 -4.87 -1.42
CA PHE A 77 -3.66 -5.13 -2.68
C PHE A 77 -3.72 -6.62 -3.02
N LEU A 78 -3.35 -7.50 -2.07
CA LEU A 78 -3.41 -8.94 -2.26
C LEU A 78 -4.84 -9.44 -2.48
N ARG A 79 -5.82 -8.89 -1.74
CA ARG A 79 -7.24 -9.19 -1.98
C ARG A 79 -7.63 -8.87 -3.42
N LYS A 80 -7.33 -7.64 -3.88
CA LYS A 80 -7.70 -7.22 -5.22
C LYS A 80 -6.99 -8.04 -6.31
N ALA A 81 -5.73 -8.41 -6.09
CA ALA A 81 -4.98 -9.29 -6.98
C ALA A 81 -5.65 -10.67 -7.12
N LEU A 82 -6.07 -11.27 -6.01
CA LEU A 82 -6.75 -12.56 -6.02
C LEU A 82 -8.16 -12.48 -6.63
N GLU A 83 -8.91 -11.40 -6.39
CA GLU A 83 -10.20 -11.14 -7.08
C GLU A 83 -10.02 -11.13 -8.60
N MET A 84 -9.05 -10.37 -9.12
CA MET A 84 -8.79 -10.32 -10.57
C MET A 84 -8.41 -11.68 -11.16
N VAL A 85 -7.72 -12.52 -10.39
CA VAL A 85 -7.35 -13.87 -10.83
C VAL A 85 -8.57 -14.79 -10.89
N VAL A 86 -9.48 -14.71 -9.92
CA VAL A 86 -10.73 -15.47 -9.91
C VAL A 86 -11.64 -15.02 -11.05
N ASP A 87 -11.86 -13.71 -11.20
CA ASP A 87 -12.67 -13.12 -12.27
C ASP A 87 -12.12 -13.48 -13.66
N GLY A 88 -10.80 -13.49 -13.82
CA GLY A 88 -10.14 -13.86 -15.07
C GLY A 88 -10.31 -15.33 -15.48
N VAL A 89 -10.62 -16.23 -14.55
CA VAL A 89 -10.89 -17.64 -14.86
C VAL A 89 -12.37 -17.88 -15.15
N ASP A 90 -13.27 -17.11 -14.54
CA ASP A 90 -14.71 -17.20 -14.83
C ASP A 90 -15.02 -16.80 -16.29
N HIS A 91 -14.25 -15.87 -16.87
CA HIS A 91 -14.40 -15.45 -18.27
C HIS A 91 -13.78 -16.40 -19.31
N GLY A 92 -12.94 -17.36 -18.88
CA GLY A 92 -12.32 -18.36 -19.77
C GLY A 92 -13.13 -19.66 -19.91
N ALA A 93 -14.23 -19.79 -19.16
CA ALA A 93 -15.14 -20.94 -19.18
C ALA A 93 -16.47 -20.58 -19.88
N ILE A 94 -16.37 -20.14 -21.13
CA ILE A 94 -17.45 -20.21 -22.13
C ILE A 94 -16.88 -20.81 -23.42
#